data_AF-A0A7S3T6R1-F1
#
_entry.id   AF-A0A7S3T6R1-F1
#
_cell.length_a   1.000
_cell.length_b   1.000
_cell.length_c   1.000
_cell.angle_alpha   90.00
_cell.angle_beta   90.00
_cell.angle_gamma   90.00
#
_symmetry.space_group_name_H-M   'P 1'
#
loop_
_entity.id
_entity.type
_entity.pdbx_description
1 polymer ?
#
loop_
_entity_poly.entity_id
_entity_poly.type
_entity_poly.pdbx_seq_one_letter_code
_entity_poly.pdbx_strand_id
1 'polypeptide(L)'
;MVFKRPARASSGAAKRAKLDPVERACSLVLEGISESNSVPKVVQRMLGDMVEASLGAPVDERHKFQASVVAMIREVLKGAEAGMQEEVAKVAELFAVAEGATVKNDSAIREADKDVAAQEAKACSAKVALASDAKAVKATAQAITEAEESQAAGEETLQGAQTKRAKLASA
;
A
#
# COMPACT_ATOMS: atom_id res chain seq x y z
N MET A 1 24.52 -3.26 -10.15
CA MET A 1 25.23 -2.56 -9.07
C MET A 1 24.95 -3.27 -7.75
N VAL A 2 25.94 -3.99 -7.20
CA VAL A 2 25.79 -4.81 -5.98
C VAL A 2 26.13 -3.93 -4.78
N PHE A 3 25.14 -3.58 -3.96
CA PHE A 3 25.35 -2.82 -2.73
C PHE A 3 26.00 -3.71 -1.67
N LYS A 4 27.32 -3.55 -1.53
CA LYS A 4 28.13 -4.20 -0.50
C LYS A 4 27.85 -3.50 0.83
N ARG A 5 27.09 -4.17 1.72
CA ARG A 5 26.80 -3.67 3.07
C ARG A 5 28.09 -3.64 3.91
N PRO A 6 28.40 -2.54 4.63
CA PRO A 6 29.52 -2.53 5.55
C PRO A 6 29.24 -3.46 6.74
N ALA A 7 30.17 -4.38 7.00
CA ALA A 7 30.16 -5.22 8.19
C ALA A 7 30.33 -4.32 9.42
N ARG A 8 29.30 -4.27 10.26
CA ARG A 8 29.31 -3.52 11.52
C ARG A 8 30.17 -4.30 12.52
N ALA A 9 31.31 -3.75 12.91
CA ALA A 9 32.15 -4.30 13.96
C ALA A 9 31.34 -4.40 15.27
N SER A 10 31.20 -5.61 15.81
CA SER A 10 30.62 -5.84 17.12
C SER A 10 31.59 -5.34 18.19
N SER A 11 31.32 -4.17 18.76
CA SER A 11 31.98 -3.70 19.98
C SER A 11 31.84 -4.77 21.06
N GLY A 12 32.97 -5.25 21.59
CA GLY A 12 33.04 -6.34 22.56
C GLY A 12 32.11 -6.13 23.75
N ALA A 13 31.36 -7.16 24.10
CA ALA A 13 30.50 -7.17 25.27
C ALA A 13 31.37 -7.00 26.53
N ALA A 14 31.26 -5.84 27.17
CA ALA A 14 31.82 -5.60 28.48
C ALA A 14 31.27 -6.68 29.44
N LYS A 15 32.18 -7.40 30.12
CA LYS A 15 31.84 -8.41 31.13
C LYS A 15 30.99 -7.74 32.20
N ARG A 16 29.67 -7.95 32.16
CA ARG A 16 28.77 -7.50 33.22
C ARG A 16 29.23 -8.15 34.52
N ALA A 17 29.45 -7.34 35.54
CA ALA A 17 29.72 -7.83 36.89
C ALA A 17 28.62 -8.82 37.29
N LYS A 18 28.98 -9.89 37.99
CA LYS A 18 28.00 -10.86 38.54
C LYS A 18 27.23 -10.15 39.65
N LEU A 19 26.15 -9.47 39.29
CA LEU A 19 25.12 -9.02 40.22
C LEU A 19 24.49 -10.25 40.89
N ASP A 20 24.09 -10.09 42.15
CA ASP A 20 23.31 -11.11 42.84
C ASP A 20 22.03 -11.37 42.02
N PRO A 21 21.65 -12.64 41.77
CA PRO A 21 20.37 -12.97 41.16
C PRO A 21 19.16 -12.24 41.76
N VAL A 22 19.16 -11.99 43.08
CA VAL A 22 18.06 -11.29 43.78
C VAL A 22 18.05 -9.80 43.46
N GLU A 23 19.20 -9.13 43.52
CA GLU A 23 19.33 -7.72 43.11
C GLU A 23 18.90 -7.52 41.66
N ARG A 24 19.25 -8.47 40.79
CA ARG A 24 18.83 -8.47 39.39
C ARG A 24 17.31 -8.62 39.24
N ALA A 25 16.67 -9.49 40.02
CA ALA A 25 15.22 -9.63 39.99
C ALA A 25 14.50 -8.37 40.52
N CYS A 26 15.00 -7.79 41.62
CA CYS A 26 14.47 -6.54 42.19
C CYS A 26 14.58 -5.38 41.20
N SER A 27 15.71 -5.23 40.49
CA SER A 27 15.88 -4.20 39.47
C SER A 27 14.91 -4.34 38.28
N LEU A 28 14.61 -5.56 37.83
CA LEU A 28 13.59 -5.79 36.80
C LEU A 28 12.18 -5.42 37.29
N VAL A 29 11.86 -5.72 38.55
CA VAL A 29 10.59 -5.32 39.15
C VAL A 29 10.49 -3.81 39.26
N LEU A 30 11.57 -3.12 39.64
CA LEU A 30 11.65 -1.67 39.67
C LEU A 30 11.39 -1.04 38.29
N GLU A 31 12.03 -1.59 37.25
CA GLU A 31 11.81 -1.18 35.87
C GLU A 31 10.33 -1.33 35.50
N GLY A 32 9.73 -2.49 35.72
CA GLY A 32 8.31 -2.74 35.45
C GLY A 32 7.35 -1.83 36.24
N ILE A 33 7.66 -1.48 37.49
CA ILE A 33 6.86 -0.52 38.27
C ILE A 33 7.00 0.89 37.69
N SER A 34 8.20 1.30 37.28
CA SER A 34 8.48 2.64 36.74
C SER A 34 7.87 2.87 35.36
N GLU A 35 7.69 1.81 34.57
CA GLU A 35 7.04 1.86 33.26
C GLU A 35 5.52 1.71 33.35
N SER A 36 4.99 1.25 34.49
CA SER A 36 3.56 1.09 34.67
C SER A 36 2.84 2.44 34.63
N ASN A 37 1.74 2.52 33.88
CA ASN A 37 0.84 3.69 33.90
C ASN A 37 -0.41 3.44 34.75
N SER A 38 -0.49 2.30 35.44
CA SER A 38 -1.65 1.86 36.22
C SER A 38 -1.80 2.61 37.56
N VAL A 39 -0.71 3.19 38.08
CA VAL A 39 -0.71 3.91 39.35
C VAL A 39 0.06 5.24 39.26
N PRO A 40 -0.28 6.26 40.08
CA PRO A 40 0.42 7.54 40.07
C PRO A 40 1.92 7.41 40.38
N LYS A 41 2.75 8.28 39.80
CA LYS A 41 4.23 8.29 39.98
C LYS A 41 4.69 8.32 41.44
N VAL A 42 3.92 8.93 42.32
CA VAL A 42 4.21 8.95 43.77
C VAL A 42 4.12 7.55 44.36
N VAL A 43 3.12 6.76 43.95
CA VAL A 43 2.94 5.37 44.38
C VAL A 43 4.02 4.48 43.78
N GLN A 44 4.41 4.70 42.52
CA GLN A 44 5.51 3.96 41.89
C GLN A 44 6.83 4.15 42.65
N ARG A 45 7.16 5.40 43.02
CA ARG A 45 8.35 5.69 43.83
C ARG A 45 8.29 5.00 45.19
N MET A 46 7.16 5.12 45.89
CA MET A 46 6.95 4.46 47.18
C MET A 46 7.13 2.94 47.07
N LEU A 47 6.49 2.29 46.09
CA LEU A 47 6.65 0.85 45.89
C LEU A 47 8.08 0.49 45.52
N GLY A 48 8.74 1.33 44.72
CA GLY A 48 10.14 1.19 44.32
C GLY A 48 11.09 1.16 45.51
N ASP A 49 10.99 2.15 46.41
CA ASP A 49 11.81 2.23 47.63
C ASP A 49 11.60 1.01 48.55
N MET A 50 10.46 0.30 48.41
CA MET A 50 10.11 -0.87 49.22
C MET A 50 10.43 -2.21 48.56
N VAL A 51 10.83 -2.25 47.28
CA VAL A 51 11.11 -3.49 46.53
C VAL A 51 12.21 -4.29 47.23
N GLU A 52 13.34 -3.67 47.51
CA GLU A 52 14.52 -4.36 48.08
C GLU A 52 14.22 -4.93 49.47
N ALA A 53 13.60 -4.12 50.33
CA ALA A 53 13.25 -4.52 51.70
C ALA A 53 12.12 -5.57 51.76
N SER A 54 11.35 -5.78 50.69
CA SER A 54 10.23 -6.73 50.68
C SER A 54 10.53 -8.00 49.88
N LEU A 55 11.00 -7.86 48.64
CA LEU A 55 11.32 -8.98 47.76
C LEU A 55 12.70 -9.59 48.05
N GLY A 56 13.62 -8.83 48.67
CA GLY A 56 14.93 -9.32 49.09
C GLY A 56 14.90 -10.26 50.30
N ALA A 57 13.81 -10.27 51.08
CA ALA A 57 13.63 -11.21 52.20
C ALA A 57 13.04 -12.55 51.70
N PRO A 58 13.49 -13.70 52.25
CA PRO A 58 12.88 -15.01 52.02
C PRO A 58 11.39 -15.00 52.33
N VAL A 59 10.59 -15.74 51.56
CA VAL A 59 9.12 -15.73 51.68
C VAL A 59 8.64 -16.04 53.10
N ASP A 60 9.29 -16.99 53.78
CA ASP A 60 8.93 -17.43 55.14
C ASP A 60 9.36 -16.45 56.23
N GLU A 61 10.27 -15.52 55.92
CA GLU A 61 10.77 -14.49 56.84
C GLU A 61 10.07 -13.13 56.63
N ARG A 62 9.21 -13.02 55.61
CA ARG A 62 8.52 -11.76 55.30
C ARG A 62 7.50 -11.42 56.39
N HIS A 63 7.66 -10.22 56.96
CA HIS A 63 6.64 -9.63 57.81
C HIS A 63 5.34 -9.36 57.04
N LYS A 64 4.20 -9.34 57.72
CA LYS A 64 2.86 -9.08 57.14
C LYS A 64 2.82 -7.84 56.24
N PHE A 65 3.58 -6.81 56.61
CA PHE A 65 3.71 -5.58 55.82
C PHE A 65 4.45 -5.81 54.49
N GLN A 66 5.59 -6.52 54.49
CA GLN A 66 6.32 -6.88 53.27
C GLN A 66 5.46 -7.74 52.35
N ALA A 67 4.71 -8.70 52.90
CA ALA A 67 3.77 -9.50 52.12
C ALA A 67 2.68 -8.64 51.44
N SER A 68 2.16 -7.63 52.15
CA SER A 68 1.20 -6.68 51.59
C SER A 68 1.80 -5.83 50.47
N VAL A 69 3.05 -5.40 50.61
CA VAL A 69 3.78 -4.65 49.57
C VAL A 69 3.97 -5.50 48.32
N VAL A 70 4.40 -6.76 48.48
CA VAL A 70 4.54 -7.71 47.36
C VAL A 70 3.20 -7.93 46.65
N ALA A 71 2.09 -7.98 47.39
CA ALA A 71 0.75 -8.05 46.78
C ALA A 71 0.42 -6.79 45.98
N MET A 72 0.72 -5.58 46.48
CA MET A 72 0.52 -4.34 45.73
C MET A 72 1.38 -4.29 44.46
N ILE A 73 2.66 -4.66 44.55
CA ILE A 73 3.57 -4.75 43.39
C ILE A 73 2.99 -5.71 42.33
N ARG A 74 2.50 -6.88 42.75
CA ARG A 74 1.88 -7.85 41.85
C ARG A 74 0.70 -7.25 41.09
N GLU A 75 -0.20 -6.54 41.78
CA GLU A 75 -1.37 -5.95 41.13
C GLU A 75 -0.99 -4.81 40.17
N VAL A 76 0.02 -4.01 40.51
CA VAL A 76 0.57 -2.98 39.60
C VAL A 76 1.13 -3.60 38.32
N LEU A 77 1.94 -4.66 38.45
CA LEU A 77 2.54 -5.35 37.30
C LEU A 77 1.49 -6.05 36.45
N LYS A 78 0.48 -6.68 37.04
CA LYS A 78 -0.67 -7.24 36.30
C LYS A 78 -1.43 -6.18 35.53
N GLY A 79 -1.63 -5.00 36.13
CA GLY A 79 -2.27 -3.87 35.45
C GLY A 79 -1.46 -3.39 34.26
N ALA A 80 -0.12 -3.31 34.41
CA ALA A 80 0.78 -2.98 33.31
C ALA A 80 0.77 -4.04 32.20
N GLU A 81 0.80 -5.32 32.57
CA GLU A 81 0.69 -6.45 31.63
C GLU A 81 -0.63 -6.39 30.84
N ALA A 82 -1.75 -6.19 31.52
CA ALA A 82 -3.06 -6.06 30.87
C ALA A 82 -3.10 -4.86 29.89
N GLY A 83 -2.53 -3.72 30.29
CA GLY A 83 -2.41 -2.55 29.41
C GLY A 83 -1.58 -2.83 28.15
N MET A 84 -0.43 -3.48 28.31
CA MET A 84 0.41 -3.88 27.17
C MET A 84 -0.30 -4.89 26.25
N GLN A 85 -1.03 -5.86 26.82
CA GLN A 85 -1.83 -6.82 26.03
C GLN A 85 -2.94 -6.12 25.25
N GLU A 86 -3.60 -5.12 25.85
CA GLU A 86 -4.62 -4.31 25.17
C GLU A 86 -4.01 -3.47 24.03
N GLU A 87 -2.85 -2.85 24.24
CA GLU A 87 -2.14 -2.11 23.20
C GLU A 87 -1.70 -3.01 22.05
N VAL A 88 -1.15 -4.19 22.35
CA VAL A 88 -0.80 -5.19 21.34
C VAL A 88 -2.02 -5.62 20.54
N ALA A 89 -3.16 -5.88 21.21
CA ALA A 89 -4.41 -6.23 20.53
C ALA A 89 -4.88 -5.10 19.59
N LYS A 90 -4.88 -3.85 20.06
CA LYS A 90 -5.23 -2.67 19.24
C LYS A 90 -4.32 -2.53 18.03
N VAL A 91 -3.01 -2.66 18.21
CA VAL A 91 -2.04 -2.56 17.10
C VAL A 91 -2.22 -3.72 16.11
N ALA A 92 -2.50 -4.93 16.59
CA ALA A 92 -2.76 -6.09 15.74
C ALA A 92 -4.04 -5.89 14.89
N GLU A 93 -5.10 -5.34 15.47
CA GLU A 93 -6.32 -4.98 14.73
C GLU A 93 -6.05 -3.92 13.65
N LEU A 94 -5.32 -2.84 14.00
CA LEU A 94 -4.94 -1.81 13.04
C LEU A 94 -4.08 -2.38 11.91
N PHE A 95 -3.16 -3.30 12.21
CA PHE A 95 -2.34 -3.98 11.22
C PHE A 95 -3.19 -4.84 10.29
N ALA A 96 -4.13 -5.63 10.81
CA ALA A 96 -5.04 -6.44 10.00
C ALA A 96 -5.92 -5.59 9.07
N VAL A 97 -6.41 -4.43 9.56
CA VAL A 97 -7.16 -3.48 8.73
C VAL A 97 -6.29 -2.90 7.62
N ALA A 98 -5.05 -2.50 7.94
CA ALA A 98 -4.11 -1.98 6.96
C ALA A 98 -3.75 -3.01 5.89
N GLU A 99 -3.49 -4.27 6.28
CA GLU A 99 -3.21 -5.37 5.36
C GLU A 99 -4.43 -5.68 4.47
N GLY A 100 -5.64 -5.64 5.03
CA GLY A 100 -6.86 -5.76 4.24
C GLY A 100 -7.02 -4.63 3.21
N ALA A 101 -6.62 -3.40 3.55
CA ALA A 101 -6.65 -2.26 2.65
C ALA A 101 -5.57 -2.36 1.55
N THR A 102 -4.35 -2.82 1.86
CA THR A 102 -3.30 -2.99 0.85
C THR A 102 -3.69 -4.03 -0.18
N VAL A 103 -4.25 -5.18 0.23
CA VAL A 103 -4.73 -6.21 -0.70
C VAL A 103 -5.82 -5.67 -1.64
N LYS A 104 -6.78 -4.91 -1.11
CA LYS A 104 -7.83 -4.28 -1.92
C LYS A 104 -7.25 -3.27 -2.92
N ASN A 105 -6.33 -2.41 -2.47
CA ASN A 105 -5.70 -1.41 -3.33
C ASN A 105 -4.87 -2.08 -4.44
N ASP A 106 -4.09 -3.11 -4.13
CA ASP A 106 -3.31 -3.85 -5.12
C ASP A 106 -4.21 -4.52 -6.17
N SER A 107 -5.36 -5.05 -5.75
CA SER A 107 -6.34 -5.61 -6.69
C SER A 107 -6.94 -4.54 -7.61
N ALA A 108 -7.30 -3.38 -7.07
CA ALA A 108 -7.85 -2.26 -7.84
C ALA A 108 -6.84 -1.67 -8.81
N ILE A 109 -5.56 -1.56 -8.42
CA ILE A 109 -4.47 -1.11 -9.30
C ILE A 109 -4.31 -2.07 -10.47
N ARG A 110 -4.29 -3.40 -10.21
CA ARG A 110 -4.16 -4.40 -11.28
C ARG A 110 -5.35 -4.39 -12.26
N GLU A 111 -6.55 -4.12 -11.77
CA GLU A 111 -7.73 -3.96 -12.64
C GLU A 111 -7.64 -2.69 -13.48
N ALA A 112 -7.28 -1.56 -12.86
CA ALA A 112 -7.08 -0.30 -13.57
C ALA A 112 -5.99 -0.40 -14.66
N ASP A 113 -4.87 -1.08 -14.37
CA ASP A 113 -3.79 -1.29 -15.36
C ASP A 113 -4.27 -2.11 -16.57
N LYS A 114 -5.10 -3.14 -16.34
CA LYS A 114 -5.71 -3.93 -17.43
C LYS A 114 -6.65 -3.09 -18.27
N ASP A 115 -7.47 -2.25 -17.63
CA ASP A 115 -8.42 -1.38 -18.33
C ASP A 115 -7.70 -0.32 -19.17
N VAL A 116 -6.64 0.29 -18.63
CA VAL A 116 -5.80 1.23 -19.37
C VAL A 116 -5.20 0.56 -20.59
N ALA A 117 -4.57 -0.61 -20.43
CA ALA A 117 -3.99 -1.35 -21.55
C ALA A 117 -5.04 -1.73 -22.62
N ALA A 118 -6.24 -2.13 -22.20
CA ALA A 118 -7.34 -2.45 -23.11
C ALA A 118 -7.82 -1.21 -23.88
N GLN A 119 -7.92 -0.05 -23.23
CA GLN A 119 -8.33 1.21 -23.86
C GLN A 119 -7.25 1.74 -24.81
N GLU A 120 -5.97 1.61 -24.48
CA GLU A 120 -4.86 1.95 -25.36
C GLU A 120 -4.88 1.09 -26.64
N ALA A 121 -5.10 -0.21 -26.51
CA ALA A 121 -5.24 -1.11 -27.66
C ALA A 121 -6.43 -0.73 -28.55
N LYS A 122 -7.59 -0.43 -27.96
CA LYS A 122 -8.77 0.06 -28.69
C LYS A 122 -8.47 1.38 -29.41
N ALA A 123 -7.88 2.35 -28.73
CA ALA A 123 -7.53 3.64 -29.31
C ALA A 123 -6.53 3.50 -30.48
N CYS A 124 -5.54 2.62 -30.34
CA CYS A 124 -4.59 2.31 -31.41
C CYS A 124 -5.31 1.72 -32.64
N SER A 125 -6.16 0.70 -32.43
CA SER A 125 -6.93 0.09 -33.51
C SER A 125 -7.86 1.08 -34.23
N ALA A 126 -8.53 1.96 -33.47
CA ALA A 126 -9.41 2.98 -34.01
C ALA A 126 -8.64 4.02 -34.85
N LYS A 127 -7.43 4.42 -34.43
CA LYS A 127 -6.57 5.31 -35.22
C LYS A 127 -6.16 4.68 -36.55
N VAL A 128 -5.83 3.39 -36.56
CA VAL A 128 -5.49 2.66 -37.79
C VAL A 128 -6.71 2.57 -38.71
N ALA A 129 -7.88 2.22 -38.19
CA ALA A 129 -9.12 2.17 -38.95
C ALA A 129 -9.46 3.54 -39.56
N LEU A 130 -9.43 4.61 -38.75
CA LEU A 130 -9.69 5.97 -39.22
C LEU A 130 -8.74 6.41 -40.34
N ALA A 131 -7.45 6.06 -40.24
CA ALA A 131 -6.47 6.37 -41.28
C ALA A 131 -6.73 5.59 -42.58
N SER A 132 -7.22 4.35 -42.48
CA SER A 132 -7.63 3.54 -43.64
C SER A 132 -8.87 4.13 -44.31
N ASP A 133 -9.89 4.46 -43.52
CA ASP A 133 -11.15 5.03 -44.00
C ASP A 133 -10.92 6.39 -44.66
N ALA A 134 -10.06 7.24 -44.08
CA ALA A 134 -9.71 8.53 -44.67
C ALA A 134 -9.06 8.38 -46.06
N LYS A 135 -8.22 7.35 -46.26
CA LYS A 135 -7.64 7.03 -47.57
C LYS A 135 -8.71 6.53 -48.55
N ALA A 136 -9.61 5.66 -48.09
CA ALA A 136 -10.69 5.14 -48.90
C ALA A 136 -11.62 6.26 -49.37
N VAL A 137 -12.05 7.16 -48.47
CA VAL A 137 -12.87 8.33 -48.81
C VAL A 137 -12.17 9.19 -49.86
N LYS A 138 -10.88 9.49 -49.67
CA LYS A 138 -10.11 10.27 -50.66
C LYS A 138 -10.07 9.59 -52.03
N ALA A 139 -9.82 8.29 -52.07
CA ALA A 139 -9.80 7.53 -53.34
C ALA A 139 -11.17 7.50 -54.02
N THR A 140 -12.26 7.29 -53.25
CA THR A 140 -13.61 7.32 -53.80
C THR A 140 -14.01 8.71 -54.30
N ALA A 141 -13.60 9.77 -53.62
CA ALA A 141 -13.85 11.13 -54.08
C ALA A 141 -13.15 11.41 -55.42
N GLN A 142 -11.90 10.97 -55.58
CA GLN A 142 -11.17 11.07 -56.85
C GLN A 142 -11.84 10.26 -57.97
N ALA A 143 -12.25 9.02 -57.68
CA ALA A 143 -12.95 8.18 -58.66
C ALA A 143 -14.31 8.77 -59.09
N ILE A 144 -15.04 9.40 -58.17
CA ILE A 144 -16.29 10.11 -58.50
C ILE A 144 -16.00 11.28 -59.44
N THR A 145 -14.99 12.11 -59.13
CA THR A 145 -14.64 13.25 -60.00
C THR A 145 -14.23 12.80 -61.41
N GLU A 146 -13.43 11.73 -61.52
CA GLU A 146 -13.02 11.17 -62.82
C GLU A 146 -14.21 10.59 -63.61
N ALA A 147 -15.16 9.95 -62.92
CA ALA A 147 -16.38 9.43 -63.53
C ALA A 147 -17.32 10.54 -64.01
N GLU A 148 -17.48 11.61 -63.23
CA GLU A 148 -18.26 12.80 -63.61
C GLU A 148 -17.67 13.49 -64.84
N GLU A 149 -16.35 13.68 -64.90
CA GLU A 149 -15.65 14.23 -66.07
C GLU A 149 -15.83 13.34 -67.31
N SER A 150 -15.67 12.02 -67.15
CA SER A 150 -15.84 11.05 -68.24
C SER A 150 -17.29 11.01 -68.76
N GLN A 151 -18.26 11.09 -67.86
CA GLN A 151 -19.68 11.17 -68.21
C GLN A 151 -19.98 12.45 -68.99
N ALA A 152 -19.50 13.60 -68.52
CA ALA A 152 -19.70 14.89 -69.20
C ALA A 152 -19.13 14.88 -70.63
N ALA A 153 -17.92 14.34 -70.81
CA ALA A 153 -17.33 14.17 -72.15
C ALA A 153 -18.14 13.21 -73.03
N GLY A 154 -18.62 12.10 -72.47
CA GLY A 154 -19.51 11.16 -73.15
C GLY A 154 -20.82 11.80 -73.62
N GLU A 155 -21.45 12.61 -72.77
CA GLU A 155 -22.68 13.35 -73.10
C GLU A 155 -22.46 14.36 -74.23
N GLU A 156 -21.34 15.10 -74.20
CA GLU A 156 -20.98 16.04 -75.27
C GLU A 156 -20.81 15.32 -76.62
N THR A 157 -20.09 14.20 -76.64
CA THR A 157 -19.90 13.41 -77.87
C THR A 157 -21.21 12.83 -78.40
N LEU A 158 -22.10 12.36 -77.52
CA LEU A 158 -23.42 11.85 -77.88
C LEU A 158 -24.29 12.95 -78.50
N GLN A 159 -24.34 14.15 -77.90
CA GLN A 159 -25.04 15.31 -78.47
C GLN A 159 -24.47 15.68 -79.85
N GLY A 160 -23.15 15.69 -79.99
CA GLY A 160 -22.48 15.90 -81.27
C GLY A 160 -22.85 14.85 -82.34
N ALA A 161 -22.97 13.58 -81.95
CA ALA A 161 -23.40 12.52 -82.86
C ALA A 161 -24.88 12.64 -83.24
N GLN A 162 -25.75 12.96 -82.28
CA GLN A 162 -27.18 13.18 -82.50
C GLN A 162 -27.43 14.32 -83.48
N THR A 163 -26.74 15.45 -83.32
CA THR A 163 -26.87 16.60 -84.23
C THR A 163 -26.40 16.26 -85.65
N LYS A 164 -25.28 15.53 -85.81
CA LYS A 164 -24.81 15.04 -87.12
C LYS A 164 -25.81 14.10 -87.78
N ARG A 165 -26.35 13.13 -87.02
CA ARG A 165 -27.38 12.21 -87.50
C ARG A 165 -28.63 12.94 -87.97
N ALA A 166 -29.10 13.94 -87.20
CA ALA A 166 -30.27 14.73 -87.57
C ALA A 166 -30.07 15.47 -88.91
N LYS A 167 -28.88 16.08 -89.12
CA LYS A 167 -28.53 16.75 -90.38
C LYS A 167 -28.54 15.81 -91.60
N LEU A 168 -28.06 14.57 -91.42
CA LEU A 168 -28.04 13.58 -92.49
C LEU A 168 -29.43 13.03 -92.82
N ALA A 169 -30.35 12.97 -91.85
CA ALA A 169 -31.71 12.49 -92.08
C ALA A 169 -32.63 13.53 -92.74
N SER A 170 -32.26 14.81 -92.70
CA SER A 170 -33.00 15.93 -93.32
C SER A 170 -32.50 16.34 -94.70
N ALA A 171 -31.38 15.75 -95.17
CA ALA A 171 -30.77 15.99 -96.48
C ALA A 171 -31.19 14.89 -97.46
#